data_AF-A0AAV2S7K4-F1
#
_entry.id   AF-A0AAV2S7K4-F1
#
_cell.length_a   1.000
_cell.length_b   1.000
_cell.length_c   1.000
_cell.angle_alpha   90.00
_cell.angle_beta   90.00
_cell.angle_gamma   90.00
#
_symmetry.space_group_name_H-M   'P 1'
#
loop_
_entity.id
_entity.type
_entity.pdbx_description
1 polymer ?
#
loop_
_entity_poly.entity_id
_entity_poly.type
_entity_poly.pdbx_seq_one_letter_code
_entity_poly.pdbx_strand_id
1 'polypeptide(L)'
;GPWTVFAPSNAAIAALPSQATNELRDDPSLFGHAPFLRRLVAYHIVPRLVLGSDFRSGEHLPTLQHGYPLMLTQYESESTNSTWLASGSIIETTDLLGNNGVVHVLSRLMYAPYGSVAATITLSPLLSAFVALVEEDTEVLAIINGPNPTSVFAPSNEALMNVTIPIDGNQRQGNVEINGSRMSYPDI
;
A
#
# COMPACT_ATOMS: atom_id res chain seq x y z
N GLY A 1 -6.45 30.23 -2.44
CA GLY A 1 -5.33 30.16 -3.37
C GLY A 1 -5.66 29.20 -4.50
N PRO A 2 -4.83 29.09 -5.54
CA PRO A 2 -5.00 28.09 -6.57
C PRO A 2 -4.76 26.67 -6.02
N TRP A 3 -5.49 25.70 -6.53
CA TRP A 3 -5.46 24.30 -6.09
C TRP A 3 -4.88 23.40 -7.18
N THR A 4 -4.27 22.28 -6.79
CA THR A 4 -3.98 21.18 -7.71
C THR A 4 -4.77 19.96 -7.26
N VAL A 5 -5.51 19.36 -8.18
CA VAL A 5 -6.29 18.15 -7.91
C VAL A 5 -5.76 17.02 -8.78
N PHE A 6 -5.33 15.93 -8.14
CA PHE A 6 -5.01 14.70 -8.84
C PHE A 6 -6.25 13.83 -8.84
N ALA A 7 -7.04 13.84 -9.91
CA ALA A 7 -8.35 13.19 -9.95
C ALA A 7 -8.27 11.79 -10.61
N PRO A 8 -8.79 10.72 -10.00
CA PRO A 8 -8.91 9.43 -10.67
C PRO A 8 -9.85 9.54 -11.88
N SER A 9 -9.49 8.86 -12.98
CA SER A 9 -10.35 8.75 -14.16
C SER A 9 -11.60 7.92 -13.86
N ASN A 10 -12.62 8.02 -14.73
CA ASN A 10 -13.80 7.16 -14.59
C ASN A 10 -13.44 5.67 -14.67
N ALA A 11 -12.46 5.32 -15.51
CA ALA A 11 -11.95 3.96 -15.61
C ALA A 11 -11.26 3.52 -14.30
N ALA A 12 -10.48 4.41 -13.68
CA ALA A 12 -9.85 4.17 -12.38
C ALA A 12 -10.87 3.84 -11.28
N ILE A 13 -11.97 4.60 -11.22
CA ILE A 13 -13.05 4.36 -10.25
C ILE A 13 -13.83 3.08 -10.57
N ALA A 14 -14.11 2.81 -11.84
CA ALA A 14 -14.82 1.60 -12.26
C ALA A 14 -14.01 0.31 -12.03
N ALA A 15 -12.67 0.40 -12.01
CA ALA A 15 -11.77 -0.71 -11.76
C ALA A 15 -11.59 -1.06 -10.26
N LEU A 16 -12.23 -0.32 -9.35
CA LEU A 16 -12.14 -0.61 -7.92
C LEU A 16 -12.81 -1.96 -7.59
N PRO A 17 -12.20 -2.80 -6.74
CA PRO A 17 -12.81 -4.05 -6.28
C PRO A 17 -14.17 -3.80 -5.63
N SER A 18 -15.09 -4.77 -5.73
CA SER A 18 -16.44 -4.66 -5.16
C SER A 18 -16.43 -4.29 -3.68
N GLN A 19 -15.50 -4.84 -2.89
CA GLN A 19 -15.32 -4.48 -1.49
C GLN A 19 -14.95 -3.00 -1.30
N ALA A 20 -13.99 -2.49 -2.09
CA ALA A 20 -13.62 -1.08 -2.05
C ALA A 20 -14.75 -0.18 -2.54
N THR A 21 -15.53 -0.62 -3.54
CA THR A 21 -16.72 0.12 -3.97
C THR A 21 -17.82 0.08 -2.94
N ASN A 22 -17.98 -1.00 -2.18
CA ASN A 22 -18.97 -1.11 -1.10
C ASN A 22 -18.57 -0.23 0.08
N GLU A 23 -17.29 -0.18 0.44
CA GLU A 23 -16.75 0.79 1.40
C GLU A 23 -16.98 2.25 0.95
N LEU A 24 -17.06 2.49 -0.36
CA LEU A 24 -17.44 3.77 -0.94
C LEU A 24 -18.96 4.00 -1.09
N ARG A 25 -19.81 2.94 -1.10
CA ARG A 25 -21.24 3.00 -1.49
C ARG A 25 -22.27 2.59 -0.42
N ASP A 26 -21.96 1.66 0.48
CA ASP A 26 -22.97 0.88 1.24
C ASP A 26 -23.39 1.46 2.60
N ASP A 27 -23.69 2.77 2.71
CA ASP A 27 -24.66 3.20 3.73
C ASP A 27 -25.31 4.58 3.44
N PRO A 28 -26.58 4.61 3.01
CA PRO A 28 -27.36 5.84 2.80
C PRO A 28 -27.71 6.64 4.08
N SER A 29 -27.45 6.11 5.29
CA SER A 29 -27.62 6.79 6.57
C SER A 29 -26.31 7.39 7.12
N LEU A 30 -25.16 7.14 6.45
CA LEU A 30 -23.86 7.56 6.93
C LEU A 30 -23.42 8.94 6.44
N PHE A 31 -24.02 9.95 7.08
CA PHE A 31 -23.25 11.08 7.59
C PHE A 31 -22.13 10.65 8.58
N GLY A 32 -22.00 9.35 8.91
CA GLY A 32 -20.91 8.75 9.69
C GLY A 32 -19.67 8.27 8.91
N HIS A 33 -19.69 8.18 7.57
CA HIS A 33 -18.49 7.91 6.73
C HIS A 33 -18.02 9.12 5.91
N ALA A 34 -18.72 10.26 6.02
CA ALA A 34 -18.20 11.55 5.58
C ALA A 34 -16.73 11.80 5.98
N PRO A 35 -16.21 11.33 7.14
CA PRO A 35 -14.79 11.47 7.46
C PRO A 35 -13.87 10.71 6.52
N PHE A 36 -14.21 9.49 6.10
CA PHE A 36 -13.36 8.69 5.21
C PHE A 36 -13.34 9.27 3.80
N LEU A 37 -14.50 9.48 3.19
CA LEU A 37 -14.58 10.06 1.84
C LEU A 37 -13.96 11.46 1.81
N ARG A 38 -14.15 12.29 2.85
CA ARG A 38 -13.46 13.58 2.95
C ARG A 38 -11.95 13.42 3.03
N ARG A 39 -11.43 12.51 3.85
CA ARG A 39 -9.97 12.24 3.93
C ARG A 39 -9.43 11.78 2.58
N LEU A 40 -10.10 10.80 1.97
CA LEU A 40 -9.77 10.27 0.65
C LEU A 40 -9.69 11.39 -0.39
N VAL A 41 -10.73 12.22 -0.51
CA VAL A 41 -10.73 13.36 -1.44
C VAL A 41 -9.67 14.39 -1.06
N ALA A 42 -9.47 14.67 0.23
CA ALA A 42 -8.46 15.61 0.70
C ALA A 42 -7.02 15.16 0.35
N TYR A 43 -6.76 13.86 0.32
CA TYR A 43 -5.46 13.32 -0.12
C TYR A 43 -5.17 13.56 -1.61
N HIS A 44 -6.20 13.78 -2.42
CA HIS A 44 -6.05 14.09 -3.85
C HIS A 44 -5.88 15.59 -4.13
N ILE A 45 -5.91 16.44 -3.11
CA ILE A 45 -5.88 17.91 -3.28
C ILE A 45 -4.64 18.48 -2.62
N VAL A 46 -3.88 19.27 -3.40
CA VAL A 46 -2.70 20.01 -2.96
C VAL A 46 -3.05 21.50 -2.90
N PRO A 47 -2.81 22.21 -1.77
CA PRO A 47 -3.17 23.62 -1.57
C PRO A 47 -2.20 24.61 -2.23
N ARG A 48 -1.68 24.26 -3.41
CA ARG A 48 -0.88 25.13 -4.28
C ARG A 48 -1.06 24.73 -5.74
N LEU A 49 -0.73 25.64 -6.65
CA LEU A 49 -0.62 25.32 -8.08
C LEU A 49 0.64 24.50 -8.33
N VAL A 50 0.51 23.39 -9.05
CA VAL A 50 1.59 22.51 -9.51
C VAL A 50 1.24 22.08 -10.94
N LEU A 51 1.93 22.65 -11.92
CA LEU A 51 1.79 22.23 -13.31
C LEU A 51 2.64 20.99 -13.58
N GLY A 52 2.37 20.28 -14.68
CA GLY A 52 3.18 19.14 -15.11
C GLY A 52 4.65 19.51 -15.32
N SER A 53 4.91 20.77 -15.74
CA SER A 53 6.26 21.33 -15.87
C SER A 53 7.00 21.52 -14.55
N ASP A 54 6.28 21.58 -13.43
CA ASP A 54 6.84 21.79 -12.09
C ASP A 54 7.18 20.48 -11.39
N PHE A 55 6.78 19.33 -11.96
CA PHE A 55 6.97 18.02 -11.35
C PHE A 55 8.45 17.70 -11.16
N ARG A 56 8.79 17.21 -9.96
CA ARG A 56 10.13 16.75 -9.60
C ARG A 56 10.02 15.36 -9.00
N SER A 57 10.84 14.43 -9.52
CA SER A 57 10.87 13.06 -8.99
C SER A 57 11.38 13.07 -7.55
N GLY A 58 10.69 12.33 -6.67
CA GLY A 58 10.95 12.29 -5.23
C GLY A 58 10.34 13.45 -4.44
N GLU A 59 9.61 14.38 -5.09
CA GLU A 59 8.98 15.49 -4.37
C GLU A 59 7.77 15.02 -3.56
N HIS A 60 7.71 15.45 -2.30
CA HIS A 60 6.56 15.27 -1.42
C HIS A 60 5.70 16.54 -1.42
N LEU A 61 4.48 16.43 -1.95
CA LEU A 61 3.52 17.53 -1.97
C LEU A 61 2.57 17.42 -0.77
N PRO A 62 2.43 18.46 0.06
CA PRO A 62 1.46 18.45 1.15
C PRO A 62 0.05 18.39 0.56
N THR A 63 -0.79 17.50 1.08
CA THR A 63 -2.20 17.38 0.69
C THR A 63 -3.11 18.08 1.71
N LEU A 64 -4.39 18.21 1.41
CA LEU A 64 -5.39 18.63 2.39
C LEU A 64 -5.61 17.59 3.50
N GLN A 65 -5.19 16.34 3.30
CA GLN A 65 -5.14 15.36 4.38
C GLN A 65 -3.84 15.57 5.18
N HIS A 66 -3.91 16.41 6.21
CA HIS A 66 -2.76 16.76 7.05
C HIS A 66 -1.97 15.53 7.53
N GLY A 67 -0.64 15.59 7.39
CA GLY A 67 0.29 14.51 7.75
C GLY A 67 0.53 13.48 6.64
N TYR A 68 -0.21 13.55 5.53
CA TYR A 68 -0.10 12.59 4.42
C TYR A 68 0.25 13.33 3.11
N PRO A 69 1.54 13.61 2.86
CA PRO A 69 1.95 14.15 1.57
C PRO A 69 1.83 13.08 0.48
N LEU A 70 1.46 13.50 -0.74
CA LEU A 70 1.58 12.62 -1.91
C LEU A 70 3.01 12.72 -2.45
N MET A 71 3.51 11.64 -3.06
CA MET A 71 4.86 11.60 -3.62
C MET A 71 4.78 11.59 -5.14
N LEU A 72 5.53 12.47 -5.79
CA LEU A 72 5.72 12.42 -7.23
C LEU A 72 6.94 11.56 -7.57
N THR A 73 6.79 10.67 -8.55
CA THR A 73 7.89 9.86 -9.06
C THR A 73 7.85 9.89 -10.58
N GLN A 74 9.01 10.06 -11.20
CA GLN A 74 9.17 9.85 -12.63
C GLN A 74 9.70 8.43 -12.83
N TYR A 75 8.96 7.63 -13.60
CA TYR A 75 9.43 6.35 -14.08
C TYR A 75 9.97 6.52 -15.50
N GLU A 76 11.27 6.34 -15.64
CA GLU A 76 11.93 6.32 -16.95
C GLU A 76 11.95 4.88 -17.47
N SER A 77 11.62 4.73 -18.76
CA SER A 77 11.70 3.46 -19.48
C SER A 77 12.56 3.69 -20.70
N GLU A 78 13.45 2.74 -20.99
CA GLU A 78 14.30 2.81 -22.19
C GLU A 78 13.50 2.70 -23.49
N SER A 79 12.27 2.16 -23.43
CA SER A 79 11.43 1.85 -24.60
C SER A 79 10.20 2.75 -24.74
N THR A 80 9.84 3.52 -23.71
CA THR A 80 8.66 4.39 -23.71
C THR A 80 8.99 5.75 -23.10
N ASN A 81 8.22 6.78 -23.44
CA ASN A 81 8.34 8.08 -22.79
C ASN A 81 8.26 7.94 -21.27
N SER A 82 9.02 8.78 -20.55
CA SER A 82 8.97 8.83 -19.09
C SER A 82 7.54 9.10 -18.63
N THR A 83 7.10 8.37 -17.61
CA THR A 83 5.74 8.48 -17.07
C THR A 83 5.80 9.03 -15.65
N TRP A 84 4.93 9.99 -15.34
CA TRP A 84 4.79 10.50 -13.99
C TRP A 84 3.79 9.69 -13.18
N LEU A 85 4.11 9.50 -11.90
CA LEU A 85 3.24 8.86 -10.93
C LEU A 85 3.00 9.80 -9.75
N ALA A 86 1.77 9.82 -9.25
CA ALA A 86 1.40 10.41 -7.97
C ALA A 86 1.04 9.26 -7.01
N SER A 87 1.86 9.08 -5.97
CA SER A 87 1.71 8.01 -4.96
C SER A 87 1.43 6.62 -5.58
N GLY A 88 2.16 6.28 -6.65
CA GLY A 88 2.05 4.99 -7.36
C GLY A 88 0.94 4.91 -8.41
N SER A 89 0.14 5.97 -8.60
CA SER A 89 -0.87 6.07 -9.65
C SER A 89 -0.31 6.81 -10.86
N ILE A 90 -0.47 6.27 -12.07
CA ILE A 90 0.02 6.92 -13.30
C ILE A 90 -0.80 8.19 -13.55
N ILE A 91 -0.12 9.29 -13.87
CA ILE A 91 -0.74 10.52 -14.33
C ILE A 91 -0.96 10.41 -15.84
N GLU A 92 -2.21 10.17 -16.25
CA GLU A 92 -2.62 9.95 -17.65
C GLU A 92 -2.70 11.27 -18.44
N THR A 93 -3.15 12.34 -17.78
CA THR A 93 -3.32 13.67 -18.38
C THR A 93 -2.86 14.73 -17.40
N THR A 94 -2.05 15.68 -17.85
CA THR A 94 -1.66 16.84 -17.04
C THR A 94 -2.35 18.12 -17.49
N ASP A 95 -2.35 19.11 -16.61
CA ASP A 95 -2.57 20.52 -16.95
C ASP A 95 -3.98 20.87 -17.46
N LEU A 96 -5.02 20.22 -16.91
CA LEU A 96 -6.40 20.66 -17.12
C LEU A 96 -6.67 21.93 -16.28
N LEU A 97 -6.48 23.09 -16.89
CA LEU A 97 -6.59 24.38 -16.23
C LEU A 97 -8.05 24.74 -15.90
N GLY A 98 -8.24 25.23 -14.67
CA GLY A 98 -9.46 25.89 -14.22
C GLY A 98 -9.16 27.28 -13.67
N ASN A 99 -10.20 28.09 -13.46
CA ASN A 99 -10.05 29.48 -12.99
C ASN A 99 -9.38 29.61 -11.60
N ASN A 100 -9.32 28.51 -10.84
CA ASN A 100 -8.82 28.46 -9.48
C ASN A 100 -7.81 27.32 -9.26
N GLY A 101 -7.21 26.76 -10.32
CA GLY A 101 -6.31 25.63 -10.16
C GLY A 101 -6.07 24.81 -11.41
N VAL A 102 -5.57 23.61 -11.21
CA VAL A 102 -5.27 22.63 -12.26
C VAL A 102 -5.69 21.24 -11.83
N VAL A 103 -6.13 20.42 -12.78
CA VAL A 103 -6.44 19.01 -12.58
C VAL A 103 -5.47 18.14 -13.37
N HIS A 104 -4.93 17.11 -12.72
CA HIS A 104 -4.18 16.03 -13.34
C HIS A 104 -4.98 14.74 -13.21
N VAL A 105 -5.14 13.97 -14.28
CA VAL A 105 -5.96 12.75 -14.28
C VAL A 105 -5.10 11.54 -13.97
N LEU A 106 -5.60 10.66 -13.10
CA LEU A 106 -4.91 9.47 -12.63
C LEU A 106 -5.54 8.18 -13.13
N SER A 107 -4.72 7.15 -13.37
CA SER A 107 -5.19 5.81 -13.77
C SER A 107 -5.74 4.98 -12.61
N ARG A 108 -5.46 5.38 -11.36
CA ARG A 108 -5.93 4.74 -10.12
C ARG A 108 -6.28 5.76 -9.05
N LEU A 109 -7.21 5.39 -8.17
CA LEU A 109 -7.51 6.12 -6.94
C LEU A 109 -6.32 6.03 -5.96
N MET A 110 -5.94 7.15 -5.36
CA MET A 110 -4.89 7.17 -4.35
C MET A 110 -5.46 6.93 -2.95
N TYR A 111 -4.73 6.17 -2.14
CA TYR A 111 -5.05 5.98 -0.72
C TYR A 111 -3.90 6.55 0.11
N ALA A 112 -4.24 7.32 1.14
CA ALA A 112 -3.24 7.68 2.14
C ALA A 112 -2.78 6.39 2.83
N PRO A 113 -1.48 6.22 3.12
CA PRO A 113 -1.00 5.09 3.90
C PRO A 113 -1.76 4.98 5.23
N TYR A 114 -2.24 3.79 5.57
CA TYR A 114 -2.93 3.53 6.84
C TYR A 114 -1.99 2.83 7.81
N GLY A 115 -1.66 3.49 8.91
CA GLY A 115 -0.84 2.90 9.98
C GLY A 115 0.63 2.70 9.62
N SER A 116 1.33 1.92 10.45
CA SER A 116 2.73 1.55 10.23
C SER A 116 2.85 0.29 9.37
N VAL A 117 4.07 0.00 8.91
CA VAL A 117 4.39 -1.29 8.26
C VAL A 117 4.01 -2.46 9.18
N ALA A 118 4.29 -2.33 10.49
CA ALA A 118 3.87 -3.30 11.51
C ALA A 118 2.36 -3.54 11.49
N ALA A 119 1.56 -2.47 11.56
CA ALA A 119 0.11 -2.57 11.55
C ALA A 119 -0.41 -3.21 10.25
N THR A 120 0.18 -2.87 9.11
CA THR A 120 -0.16 -3.48 7.81
C THR A 120 0.09 -4.98 7.80
N ILE A 121 1.23 -5.42 8.35
CA ILE A 121 1.59 -6.84 8.45
C ILE A 121 0.61 -7.58 9.36
N THR A 122 0.37 -7.07 10.57
CA THR A 122 -0.50 -7.71 11.57
C THR A 122 -1.95 -7.81 11.12
N LEU A 123 -2.47 -6.82 10.39
CA LEU A 123 -3.87 -6.80 9.95
C LEU A 123 -4.13 -7.59 8.67
N SER A 124 -3.09 -8.03 7.95
CA SER A 124 -3.25 -8.71 6.67
C SER A 124 -3.45 -10.22 6.83
N PRO A 125 -4.61 -10.79 6.47
CA PRO A 125 -4.83 -12.24 6.52
C PRO A 125 -3.88 -13.03 5.61
N LEU A 126 -3.36 -12.37 4.58
CA LEU A 126 -2.41 -12.96 3.62
C LEU A 126 -1.02 -13.20 4.22
N LEU A 127 -0.73 -12.57 5.36
CA LEU A 127 0.57 -12.58 6.03
C LEU A 127 0.55 -13.27 7.39
N SER A 128 -0.53 -13.97 7.75
CA SER A 128 -0.68 -14.58 9.09
C SER A 128 0.47 -15.52 9.50
N ALA A 129 1.01 -16.31 8.58
CA ALA A 129 2.17 -17.16 8.87
C ALA A 129 3.45 -16.34 9.05
N PHE A 130 3.61 -15.23 8.31
CA PHE A 130 4.72 -14.32 8.48
C PHE A 130 4.65 -13.55 9.80
N VAL A 131 3.45 -13.11 10.22
CA VAL A 131 3.20 -12.47 11.52
C VAL A 131 3.67 -13.37 12.66
N ALA A 132 3.32 -14.66 12.63
CA ALA A 132 3.75 -15.60 13.66
C ALA A 132 5.28 -15.71 13.77
N LEU A 133 6.01 -15.67 12.64
CA LEU A 133 7.47 -15.67 12.65
C LEU A 133 8.06 -14.36 13.20
N VAL A 134 7.47 -13.22 12.82
CA VAL A 134 7.91 -11.92 13.30
C VAL A 134 7.68 -11.79 14.81
N GLU A 135 6.56 -12.30 15.34
CA GLU A 135 6.24 -12.22 16.77
C GLU A 135 7.23 -13.00 17.65
N GLU A 136 7.89 -14.03 17.12
CA GLU A 136 8.94 -14.79 17.81
C GLU A 136 10.31 -14.09 17.79
N ASP A 137 10.51 -13.09 16.92
CA ASP A 137 11.79 -12.39 16.76
C ASP A 137 11.70 -10.92 17.25
N THR A 138 12.19 -10.70 18.47
CA THR A 138 12.20 -9.38 19.11
C THR A 138 13.05 -8.34 18.37
N GLU A 139 14.08 -8.75 17.63
CA GLU A 139 14.94 -7.83 16.87
C GLU A 139 14.21 -7.36 15.61
N VAL A 140 13.57 -8.28 14.90
CA VAL A 140 12.73 -7.97 13.74
C VAL A 140 11.54 -7.09 14.14
N LEU A 141 10.89 -7.37 15.29
CA LEU A 141 9.85 -6.51 15.83
C LEU A 141 10.36 -5.08 16.10
N ALA A 142 11.56 -4.94 16.66
CA ALA A 142 12.15 -3.62 16.93
C ALA A 142 12.44 -2.85 15.64
N ILE A 143 12.89 -3.53 14.59
CA ILE A 143 13.14 -2.93 13.26
C ILE A 143 11.81 -2.48 12.62
N ILE A 144 10.80 -3.36 12.57
CA ILE A 144 9.52 -3.10 11.90
C ILE A 144 8.70 -2.01 12.62
N ASN A 145 8.82 -1.90 13.95
CA ASN A 145 8.20 -0.85 14.75
C ASN A 145 9.07 0.40 14.90
N GLY A 146 10.30 0.38 14.36
CA GLY A 146 11.24 1.48 14.47
C GLY A 146 10.80 2.74 13.71
N PRO A 147 11.38 3.92 14.04
CA PRO A 147 11.03 5.18 13.39
C PRO A 147 11.57 5.31 11.96
N ASN A 148 12.42 4.39 11.52
CA ASN A 148 13.09 4.45 10.23
C ASN A 148 12.22 3.83 9.13
N PRO A 149 12.09 4.46 7.94
CA PRO A 149 11.44 3.85 6.79
C PRO A 149 12.05 2.49 6.48
N THR A 150 11.22 1.45 6.44
CA THR A 150 11.64 0.06 6.25
C THR A 150 10.86 -0.57 5.11
N SER A 151 11.55 -1.25 4.18
CA SER A 151 10.93 -2.07 3.15
C SER A 151 10.96 -3.53 3.58
N VAL A 152 9.78 -4.13 3.79
CA VAL A 152 9.63 -5.52 4.21
C VAL A 152 9.14 -6.35 3.02
N PHE A 153 9.94 -7.32 2.60
CA PHE A 153 9.56 -8.31 1.59
C PHE A 153 8.98 -9.54 2.29
N ALA A 154 7.74 -9.44 2.73
CA ALA A 154 7.07 -10.50 3.48
C ALA A 154 6.67 -11.66 2.54
N PRO A 155 7.12 -12.91 2.78
CA PRO A 155 6.66 -14.08 2.03
C PRO A 155 5.17 -14.33 2.27
N SER A 156 4.49 -14.88 1.26
CA SER A 156 3.10 -15.32 1.42
C SER A 156 3.01 -16.52 2.35
N ASN A 157 1.81 -16.76 2.88
CA ASN A 157 1.52 -17.98 3.64
C ASN A 157 1.89 -19.25 2.85
N GLU A 158 1.59 -19.29 1.55
CA GLU A 158 1.95 -20.42 0.67
C GLU A 158 3.47 -20.59 0.53
N ALA A 159 4.21 -19.49 0.38
CA ALA A 159 5.67 -19.54 0.27
C ALA A 159 6.31 -20.11 1.54
N LEU A 160 5.77 -19.79 2.73
CA LEU A 160 6.24 -20.34 3.99
C LEU A 160 5.85 -21.81 4.20
N MET A 161 4.69 -22.25 3.71
CA MET A 161 4.27 -23.65 3.78
C MET A 161 5.12 -24.58 2.91
N ASN A 162 5.65 -24.07 1.79
CA ASN A 162 6.45 -24.85 0.85
C ASN A 162 7.96 -24.82 1.13
N VAL A 163 8.37 -24.30 2.30
CA VAL A 163 9.79 -24.32 2.70
C VAL A 163 10.24 -25.75 2.94
N THR A 164 10.97 -26.32 1.98
CA THR A 164 11.76 -27.53 2.20
C THR A 164 13.12 -27.10 2.72
N ILE A 165 13.35 -27.28 4.02
CA ILE A 165 14.68 -27.07 4.59
C ILE A 165 15.53 -28.27 4.15
N PRO A 166 16.64 -28.08 3.39
CA PRO A 166 17.56 -29.17 3.14
C PRO A 166 18.15 -29.59 4.48
N ILE A 167 17.73 -30.74 4.99
CA ILE A 167 18.45 -31.42 6.07
C ILE A 167 19.79 -31.84 5.49
N ASP A 168 20.83 -31.06 5.76
CA ASP A 168 22.21 -31.47 5.46
C ASP A 168 22.43 -32.85 6.11
N GLY A 169 22.89 -33.82 5.31
CA GLY A 169 22.82 -35.26 5.56
C GLY A 169 23.63 -35.77 6.75
N ASN A 170 24.16 -34.87 7.59
CA ASN A 170 25.06 -35.17 8.69
C ASN A 170 24.49 -34.92 10.10
N GLN A 171 23.22 -34.54 10.26
CA GLN A 171 22.60 -34.46 11.60
C GLN A 171 21.47 -35.50 11.71
N ARG A 172 21.87 -36.78 11.81
CA ARG A 172 20.97 -37.81 12.32
C ARG A 172 20.94 -37.72 13.86
N GLN A 173 19.71 -37.65 14.37
CA GLN A 173 19.27 -37.85 15.76
C GLN A 173 19.27 -36.63 16.69
N GLY A 174 18.09 -36.02 16.77
CA GLY A 174 17.57 -35.35 17.95
C GLY A 174 16.08 -35.14 17.73
N ASN A 175 15.25 -35.88 18.45
CA ASN A 175 13.79 -35.76 18.36
C ASN A 175 13.40 -34.29 18.63
N VAL A 176 12.79 -33.62 17.65
CA VAL A 176 12.06 -32.38 17.92
C VAL A 176 10.69 -32.82 18.45
N GLU A 177 10.55 -32.86 19.77
CA GLU A 177 9.25 -32.95 20.43
C GLU A 177 8.49 -31.66 20.18
N ILE A 178 7.58 -31.68 19.20
CA ILE A 178 6.54 -30.65 19.09
C ILE A 178 5.36 -31.15 19.93
N ASN A 179 5.33 -30.72 21.19
CA ASN A 179 4.18 -30.79 22.12
C ASN A 179 3.09 -31.85 21.81
N GLY A 180 3.36 -33.10 22.17
CA GLY A 180 2.37 -34.03 22.75
C GLY A 180 1.26 -34.63 21.87
N SER A 181 1.14 -34.31 20.58
CA SER A 181 0.08 -34.90 19.74
C SER A 181 0.67 -35.71 18.59
N ARG A 182 0.79 -37.03 18.80
CA ARG A 182 1.09 -38.01 17.73
C ARG A 182 -0.06 -38.02 16.71
N MET A 183 0.08 -37.32 15.58
CA MET A 183 -0.78 -37.55 14.43
C MET A 183 -0.15 -38.66 13.58
N SER A 184 -0.69 -39.87 13.71
CA SER A 184 -0.33 -41.02 12.89
C SER A 184 -1.01 -40.87 11.52
N TYR A 185 -0.22 -40.81 10.44
CA TYR A 185 -0.75 -40.97 9.09
C TYR A 185 -0.70 -42.46 8.71
N PRO A 186 -1.76 -43.03 8.12
CA PRO A 186 -1.72 -44.38 7.57
C PRO A 186 -0.96 -44.40 6.24
N ASP A 187 -0.20 -45.47 6.03
CA ASP A 187 0.55 -45.72 4.80
C ASP A 187 -0.38 -45.84 3.57
N ILE A 188 0.00 -45.16 2.48
CA ILE A 188 -0.36 -45.55 1.11
C ILE A 188 0.85 -45.34 0.20
#